data_AF-A0A938XQS2-F1
#
_entry.id   AF-A0A938XQS2-F1
#
_cell.length_a   1.000
_cell.length_b   1.000
_cell.length_c   1.000
_cell.angle_alpha   90.00
_cell.angle_beta   90.00
_cell.angle_gamma   90.00
#
_symmetry.space_group_name_H-M   'P 1'
#
loop_
_entity.id
_entity.type
_entity.pdbx_description
1 polymer ?
#
loop_
_entity_poly.entity_id
_entity_poly.type
_entity_poly.pdbx_seq_one_letter_code
_entity_poly.pdbx_strand_id
1 'polypeptide(L)'
;MSKCGYCESPERKIWPPINGSPNLKELKVGNWITLLECGSCNTLWCEVHYEPYGSFRYLIIWDLTKEDWIKLYNLDNGEILKKWHAQQIRLLWKELSEKEQNAIRNHRKRSNGINPIDKSTEEEIPDLKELI
;
A
#
# COMPACT_ATOMS: atom_id res chain seq x y z
N MET A 1 -22.34 -3.78 4.34
CA MET A 1 -21.34 -4.82 4.63
C MET A 1 -20.72 -4.53 5.98
N SER A 2 -20.58 -5.51 6.85
CA SER A 2 -19.88 -5.33 8.13
C SER A 2 -18.36 -5.27 7.90
N LYS A 3 -17.67 -4.51 8.75
CA LYS A 3 -16.21 -4.46 8.82
C LYS A 3 -15.64 -5.86 9.07
N CYS A 4 -14.64 -6.27 8.29
CA CYS A 4 -13.88 -7.49 8.52
C CYS A 4 -13.09 -7.41 9.84
N GLY A 5 -13.27 -8.36 10.74
CA GLY A 5 -12.53 -8.39 12.01
C GLY A 5 -11.02 -8.65 11.90
N TYR A 6 -10.53 -9.03 10.70
CA TYR A 6 -9.11 -9.33 10.46
C TYR A 6 -8.37 -8.19 9.75
N CYS A 7 -8.83 -7.81 8.54
CA CYS A 7 -8.17 -6.77 7.75
C CYS A 7 -8.87 -5.40 7.82
N GLU A 8 -10.01 -5.31 8.50
CA GLU A 8 -10.79 -4.08 8.68
C GLU A 8 -11.43 -3.49 7.41
N SER A 9 -11.37 -4.21 6.29
CA SER A 9 -12.10 -3.86 5.06
C SER A 9 -13.63 -3.84 5.28
N PRO A 10 -14.38 -2.95 4.60
CA PRO A 10 -13.91 -1.95 3.64
C PRO A 10 -13.53 -0.61 4.27
N GLU A 11 -13.77 -0.44 5.59
CA GLU A 11 -13.57 0.84 6.28
C GLU A 11 -12.09 1.24 6.30
N ARG A 12 -11.19 0.28 6.52
CA ARG A 12 -9.77 0.54 6.48
C ARG A 12 -9.23 0.48 5.06
N LYS A 13 -8.48 1.53 4.69
CA LYS A 13 -7.85 1.69 3.37
C LYS A 13 -6.32 1.57 3.39
N ILE A 14 -5.71 1.76 4.56
CA ILE A 14 -4.26 1.74 4.75
C ILE A 14 -3.88 1.07 6.08
N TRP A 15 -2.83 0.27 6.06
CA TRP A 15 -2.06 -0.12 7.25
C TRP A 15 -0.67 0.52 7.19
N PRO A 16 -0.33 1.43 8.12
CA PRO A 16 1.00 1.99 8.23
C PRO A 16 1.99 1.00 8.86
N PRO A 17 3.29 1.32 8.93
CA PRO A 17 4.32 0.47 9.55
C PRO A 17 4.21 0.48 11.07
N ILE A 18 3.16 -0.14 11.58
CA ILE A 18 2.84 -0.27 13.00
C ILE A 18 2.65 -1.74 13.36
N ASN A 19 2.96 -2.08 14.61
CA ASN A 19 2.64 -3.39 15.16
C ASN A 19 1.11 -3.62 15.12
N GLY A 20 0.69 -4.74 14.55
CA GLY A 20 -0.72 -5.11 14.43
C GLY A 20 -1.27 -5.09 13.00
N SER A 21 -0.47 -4.75 11.97
CA SER A 21 -0.87 -4.98 10.58
C SER A 21 -1.19 -6.46 10.35
N PRO A 22 -2.25 -6.82 9.62
CA PRO A 22 -2.62 -8.21 9.39
C PRO A 22 -1.54 -8.95 8.57
N ASN A 23 -1.45 -10.26 8.80
CA ASN A 23 -0.61 -11.15 8.02
C ASN A 23 -1.47 -11.81 6.94
N LEU A 24 -1.49 -11.19 5.76
CA LEU A 24 -2.35 -11.59 4.66
C LEU A 24 -1.65 -12.64 3.79
N LYS A 25 -2.43 -13.41 3.04
CA LYS A 25 -1.90 -14.45 2.15
C LYS A 25 -1.30 -13.81 0.91
N GLU A 26 -0.07 -14.18 0.56
CA GLU A 26 0.53 -13.79 -0.71
C GLU A 26 -0.17 -14.45 -1.90
N LEU A 27 -0.60 -13.65 -2.87
CA LEU A 27 -1.16 -14.13 -4.14
C LEU A 27 -0.16 -13.99 -5.29
N LYS A 28 0.58 -12.88 -5.32
CA LYS A 28 1.58 -12.60 -6.35
C LYS A 28 2.67 -11.70 -5.78
N VAL A 29 3.92 -12.15 -5.90
CA VAL A 29 5.10 -11.42 -5.45
C VAL A 29 5.77 -10.79 -6.66
N GLY A 30 5.95 -9.47 -6.61
CA GLY A 30 6.72 -8.69 -7.57
C GLY A 30 8.02 -8.17 -6.94
N ASN A 31 8.85 -7.50 -7.74
CA ASN A 31 10.16 -7.03 -7.27
C ASN A 31 10.07 -6.00 -6.13
N TRP A 32 9.05 -5.14 -6.16
CA TRP A 32 8.89 -4.02 -5.21
C TRP A 32 7.49 -3.90 -4.62
N ILE A 33 6.56 -4.75 -5.07
CA ILE A 33 5.17 -4.72 -4.66
C ILE A 33 4.61 -6.14 -4.69
N THR A 34 3.84 -6.48 -3.67
CA THR A 34 3.21 -7.80 -3.51
C THR A 34 1.69 -7.63 -3.45
N LEU A 35 0.96 -8.45 -4.20
CA LEU A 35 -0.48 -8.58 -4.05
C LEU A 35 -0.80 -9.64 -3.00
N LEU A 36 -1.57 -9.23 -1.99
CA LEU A 36 -2.02 -10.04 -0.88
C LEU A 36 -3.55 -10.16 -0.88
N GLU A 37 -4.04 -11.18 -0.18
CA GLU A 37 -5.46 -11.44 0.03
C GLU A 37 -5.77 -11.72 1.50
N CYS A 38 -6.83 -11.09 2.00
CA CYS A 38 -7.38 -11.41 3.31
C CYS A 38 -8.12 -12.75 3.28
N GLY A 39 -7.60 -13.77 3.98
CA GLY A 39 -8.25 -15.08 4.06
C GLY A 39 -9.63 -15.10 4.73
N SER A 40 -10.04 -14.01 5.39
CA SER A 40 -11.36 -13.91 6.03
C SER A 40 -12.44 -13.26 5.17
N CYS A 41 -12.08 -12.37 4.24
CA CYS A 41 -13.06 -11.61 3.44
C CYS A 41 -12.68 -11.45 1.96
N ASN A 42 -11.59 -12.09 1.51
CA ASN A 42 -11.05 -12.06 0.15
C ASN A 42 -10.73 -10.65 -0.39
N THR A 43 -10.64 -9.64 0.48
CA THR A 43 -10.20 -8.30 0.06
C THR A 43 -8.73 -8.35 -0.33
N LEU A 44 -8.41 -7.71 -1.45
CA LEU A 44 -7.06 -7.59 -1.97
C LEU A 44 -6.33 -6.39 -1.35
N TRP A 45 -5.04 -6.56 -1.12
CA TRP A 45 -4.17 -5.53 -0.57
C TRP A 45 -2.84 -5.52 -1.32
N CYS A 46 -2.34 -4.34 -1.64
CA CYS A 46 -0.98 -4.16 -2.15
C CYS A 46 -0.04 -3.86 -0.99
N GLU A 47 1.10 -4.54 -0.97
CA GLU A 47 2.16 -4.36 0.02
C GLU A 47 3.41 -3.79 -0.63
N VAL A 48 3.97 -2.75 -0.02
CA VAL A 48 5.30 -2.22 -0.38
C VAL A 48 6.10 -1.98 0.90
N HIS A 49 7.38 -2.35 0.82
CA HIS A 49 8.38 -2.09 1.85
C HIS A 49 9.23 -0.88 1.47
N TYR A 50 9.20 0.16 2.30
CA TYR A 50 9.96 1.40 2.10
C TYR A 50 11.22 1.47 2.96
N GLU A 51 12.14 2.33 2.52
CA GLU A 51 13.43 2.61 3.15
C GLU A 51 13.30 3.12 4.60
N PRO A 52 14.36 2.98 5.42
CA PRO A 52 15.62 2.29 5.16
C PRO A 52 15.51 0.75 5.09
N TYR A 53 16.26 0.14 4.15
CA TYR A 53 16.45 -1.30 3.97
C TYR A 53 15.14 -2.10 3.77
N GLY A 54 14.09 -1.48 3.22
CA GLY A 54 12.77 -2.11 3.11
C GLY A 54 12.14 -2.48 4.47
N SER A 55 12.49 -1.77 5.54
CA SER A 55 12.00 -2.09 6.89
C SER A 55 10.57 -1.62 7.16
N PHE A 56 10.03 -0.72 6.33
CA PHE A 56 8.74 -0.07 6.59
C PHE A 56 7.67 -0.60 5.66
N ARG A 57 6.98 -1.63 6.13
CA ARG A 57 5.85 -2.26 5.44
C ARG A 57 4.61 -1.37 5.50
N TYR A 58 3.99 -1.15 4.35
CA TYR A 58 2.70 -0.51 4.21
C TYR A 58 1.77 -1.44 3.44
N LEU A 59 0.48 -1.45 3.81
CA LEU A 59 -0.57 -2.08 3.02
C LEU A 59 -1.57 -1.04 2.56
N ILE A 60 -1.95 -1.09 1.30
CA ILE A 60 -3.01 -0.28 0.71
C ILE A 60 -4.05 -1.20 0.11
N ILE A 61 -5.33 -0.93 0.35
CA ILE A 61 -6.41 -1.74 -0.24
C ILE A 61 -6.34 -1.69 -1.77
N TRP A 62 -6.57 -2.82 -2.42
CA TRP A 62 -6.64 -2.93 -3.88
C TRP A 62 -8.08 -3.18 -4.30
N ASP A 63 -8.72 -2.13 -4.85
CA ASP A 63 -10.14 -2.14 -5.20
C ASP A 63 -10.41 -2.63 -6.65
N LEU A 64 -9.37 -3.09 -7.37
CA LEU A 64 -9.47 -3.71 -8.70
C LEU A 64 -9.30 -5.23 -8.63
N THR A 65 -9.34 -5.92 -9.76
CA THR A 65 -9.19 -7.38 -9.81
C THR A 65 -7.72 -7.81 -9.68
N LYS A 66 -7.50 -9.10 -9.43
CA LYS A 66 -6.17 -9.71 -9.48
C LYS A 66 -5.57 -9.63 -10.87
N GLU A 67 -6.40 -9.80 -11.90
CA GLU A 67 -6.01 -9.76 -13.30
C GLU A 67 -5.51 -8.36 -13.70
N ASP A 68 -6.20 -7.31 -13.23
CA ASP A 68 -5.78 -5.92 -13.45
C ASP A 68 -4.41 -5.65 -12.81
N TRP A 69 -4.19 -6.16 -11.59
CA TRP A 69 -2.89 -6.06 -10.94
C TRP A 69 -1.79 -6.72 -11.78
N ILE A 70 -2.04 -7.93 -12.31
CA ILE A 70 -1.07 -8.67 -13.14
C ILE A 70 -0.78 -7.91 -14.45
N LYS A 71 -1.82 -7.39 -15.10
CA LYS A 71 -1.66 -6.57 -16.32
C LYS A 71 -0.76 -5.37 -16.04
N LEU A 72 -1.10 -4.56 -15.03
CA LEU A 72 -0.35 -3.36 -14.66
C LEU A 72 1.08 -3.68 -14.25
N TYR A 73 1.28 -4.75 -13.47
CA TYR A 73 2.61 -5.21 -13.11
C TYR A 73 3.45 -5.53 -14.35
N ASN A 74 2.87 -6.21 -15.34
CA ASN A 74 3.59 -6.60 -16.56
C ASN A 74 3.88 -5.43 -17.52
N LEU A 75 3.20 -4.29 -17.40
CA LEU A 75 3.45 -3.13 -18.27
C LEU A 75 4.82 -2.52 -18.03
N ASP A 76 5.25 -2.42 -16.77
CA ASP A 76 6.50 -1.75 -16.40
C ASP A 76 7.24 -2.42 -15.23
N ASN A 77 7.00 -3.71 -15.02
CA ASN A 77 7.56 -4.50 -13.93
C ASN A 77 7.19 -3.97 -12.52
N GLY A 78 6.01 -3.35 -12.40
CA GLY A 78 5.41 -2.92 -11.14
C GLY A 78 5.88 -1.53 -10.66
N GLU A 79 6.58 -0.77 -11.48
CA GLU A 79 6.99 0.60 -11.14
C GLU A 79 5.77 1.52 -10.98
N ILE A 80 4.79 1.44 -11.89
CA ILE A 80 3.56 2.23 -11.80
C ILE A 80 2.76 1.88 -10.55
N LEU A 81 2.67 0.59 -10.21
CA LEU A 81 1.99 0.12 -9.02
C LEU A 81 2.69 0.63 -7.74
N LYS A 82 4.02 0.65 -7.72
CA LYS A 82 4.80 1.20 -6.60
C LYS A 82 4.61 2.72 -6.46
N LYS A 83 4.59 3.45 -7.59
CA LYS A 83 4.27 4.88 -7.61
C LYS A 83 2.85 5.11 -7.09
N TRP A 84 1.86 4.34 -7.58
CA TRP A 84 0.45 4.42 -7.18
C TRP A 84 0.32 4.19 -5.68
N HIS A 85 0.96 3.15 -5.17
CA HIS A 85 0.98 2.83 -3.75
C HIS A 85 1.51 4.00 -2.90
N ALA A 86 2.59 4.67 -3.34
CA ALA A 86 3.11 5.85 -2.66
C ALA A 86 2.13 7.05 -2.70
N GLN A 87 1.42 7.24 -3.81
CA GLN A 87 0.37 8.25 -3.91
C GLN A 87 -0.80 7.95 -2.95
N GLN A 88 -1.24 6.70 -2.85
CA GLN A 88 -2.29 6.30 -1.91
C GLN A 88 -1.88 6.56 -0.46
N ILE A 89 -0.61 6.30 -0.09
CA ILE A 89 -0.11 6.66 1.25
C ILE A 89 -0.22 8.18 1.49
N ARG A 90 0.18 9.02 0.52
CA ARG A 90 0.10 10.49 0.63
C ARG A 90 -1.33 11.00 0.84
N LEU A 91 -2.30 10.36 0.21
CA LEU A 91 -3.71 10.71 0.34
C LEU A 91 -4.27 10.26 1.69
N LEU A 92 -4.06 8.99 2.05
CA LEU A 92 -4.76 8.35 3.16
C LEU A 92 -4.12 8.59 4.54
N TRP A 93 -2.83 8.90 4.63
CA TRP A 93 -2.15 8.90 5.92
C TRP A 93 -2.66 9.97 6.90
N LYS A 94 -3.27 11.05 6.39
CA LYS A 94 -3.86 12.12 7.21
C LYS A 94 -5.17 11.70 7.88
N GLU A 95 -5.82 10.66 7.38
CA GLU A 95 -7.07 10.11 7.90
C GLU A 95 -6.84 9.07 9.00
N LEU A 96 -5.59 8.65 9.18
CA LEU A 96 -5.19 7.71 10.23
C LEU A 96 -5.33 8.32 11.63
N SER A 97 -5.48 7.45 12.63
CA SER A 97 -5.43 7.87 14.03
C SER A 97 -4.08 8.52 14.40
N GLU A 98 -4.03 9.32 15.46
CA GLU A 98 -2.78 9.95 15.90
C GLU A 98 -1.65 8.95 16.18
N LYS A 99 -1.98 7.79 16.74
CA LYS A 99 -1.04 6.69 17.00
C LYS A 99 -0.40 6.19 15.71
N GLU A 100 -1.20 6.01 14.67
CA GLU A 100 -0.78 5.53 13.36
C GLU A 100 0.00 6.59 12.58
N GLN A 101 -0.44 7.86 12.66
CA GLN A 101 0.33 8.99 12.13
C GLN A 101 1.70 9.10 12.82
N ASN A 102 1.79 8.81 14.13
CA ASN A 102 3.07 8.77 14.84
C ASN A 102 3.99 7.66 14.31
N ALA A 103 3.46 6.48 13.97
CA ALA A 103 4.26 5.41 13.35
C ALA A 103 4.86 5.87 12.01
N ILE A 104 4.07 6.59 11.21
CA ILE A 104 4.53 7.21 9.96
C ILE A 104 5.56 8.30 10.22
N ARG A 105 5.35 9.19 11.20
CA ARG A 105 6.33 10.22 11.57
C ARG A 105 7.66 9.60 12.01
N ASN A 106 7.63 8.49 12.73
CA ASN A 106 8.82 7.74 13.12
C ASN A 106 9.55 7.15 11.90
N HIS A 107 8.82 6.61 10.93
CA HIS A 107 9.38 6.21 9.63
C HIS A 107 10.04 7.38 8.90
N ARG A 108 9.34 8.52 8.76
CA ARG A 108 9.86 9.74 8.12
C ARG A 108 11.16 10.23 8.76
N LYS A 109 11.21 10.22 10.11
CA LYS A 109 12.41 10.59 10.86
C LYS A 109 13.58 9.63 10.61
N ARG A 110 13.32 8.32 10.51
CA ARG A 110 14.35 7.28 10.30
C ARG A 110 14.86 7.21 8.86
N SER A 111 14.08 7.69 7.90
CA SER A 111 14.41 7.65 6.47
C SER A 111 15.13 8.91 5.96
N ASN A 112 15.40 9.90 6.82
CA ASN A 112 16.03 11.17 6.42
C ASN A 112 15.34 11.82 5.22
N GLY A 113 14.00 11.73 5.14
CA GLY A 113 13.20 12.28 4.03
C GLY A 113 13.02 11.34 2.83
N ILE A 114 13.65 10.16 2.80
CA ILE A 114 13.49 9.16 1.73
C ILE A 114 12.26 8.27 2.04
N ASN A 115 11.07 8.81 1.87
CA ASN A 115 9.82 8.11 2.19
C ASN A 115 8.71 8.43 1.17
N PRO A 116 7.66 7.59 1.07
CA PRO A 116 6.60 7.76 0.07
C PRO A 116 5.76 9.03 0.23
N ILE A 117 5.86 9.73 1.38
CA ILE A 117 5.07 10.93 1.66
C ILE A 117 5.78 12.18 1.18
N ASP A 118 7.06 12.30 1.48
CA ASP A 118 7.85 13.51 1.24
C ASP A 118 8.52 13.52 -0.14
N LYS A 119 8.69 12.37 -0.78
CA LYS A 119 9.27 12.30 -2.13
C LYS A 119 8.28 12.93 -3.12
N SER A 120 8.63 14.08 -3.70
CA SER A 120 7.84 14.66 -4.79
C SER A 120 7.87 13.67 -5.95
N THR A 121 6.73 13.05 -6.24
CA THR A 121 6.51 12.56 -7.59
C THR A 121 5.95 13.76 -8.34
N GLU A 122 6.80 14.45 -9.10
CA GLU A 122 6.35 15.52 -10.00
C GLU A 122 5.39 14.98 -11.07
N GLU A 123 5.35 13.65 -11.25
CA GLU A 123 4.40 12.95 -12.10
C GLU A 123 3.15 12.56 -11.30
N GLU A 124 2.00 13.14 -11.67
CA GLU A 124 0.70 12.55 -11.38
C GLU A 124 0.62 11.20 -12.10
N ILE A 125 0.11 10.20 -11.40
CA ILE A 125 -0.10 8.88 -11.97
C ILE A 125 -1.50 8.89 -12.56
N PRO A 126 -1.68 8.47 -13.82
CA PRO A 126 -3.01 8.35 -14.42
C PRO A 126 -3.90 7.41 -13.59
N ASP A 127 -5.21 7.53 -13.74
CA ASP A 127 -6.12 6.56 -13.15
C ASP A 127 -5.73 5.17 -13.69
N LEU A 128 -5.45 4.22 -12.80
CA LEU A 128 -5.04 2.87 -13.19
C LEU A 128 -6.08 2.19 -14.08
N LYS A 129 -7.36 2.59 -13.98
CA LYS A 129 -8.43 2.10 -14.84
C LYS A 129 -8.27 2.50 -16.30
N GLU A 130 -7.56 3.58 -16.59
CA GLU A 130 -7.28 4.03 -17.96
C GLU A 130 -6.18 3.20 -18.64
N LEU A 131 -5.48 2.35 -17.87
CA LEU A 131 -4.33 1.57 -18.32
C LEU A 131 -4.61 0.06 -18.48
N ILE A 132 -5.84 -0.41 -18.23
CA ILE A 132 -6.21 -1.85 -18.15
C ILE A 132 -7.24 -2.33 -19.18
#